data_AF-A0A2Z6NH36-F1
#
_entry.id   AF-A0A2Z6NH36-F1
#
_cell.length_a   1.000
_cell.length_b   1.000
_cell.length_c   1.000
_cell.angle_alpha   90.00
_cell.angle_beta   90.00
_cell.angle_gamma   90.00
#
_symmetry.space_group_name_H-M   'P 1'
#
loop_
_entity.id
_entity.type
_entity.pdbx_description
1 polymer ?
#
loop_
_entity_poly.entity_id
_entity_poly.type
_entity_poly.pdbx_seq_one_letter_code
_entity_poly.pdbx_strand_id
1 'polypeptide(L)'
;MSGNKNLIKLLEDAKSAQLTEFPFPQEITDKVHPKKCTVFPFHPWDPKEQRRNGIVLWVPHTIEELIKTAAEQIGISNDSCILSEDAGKIIDVSMIKDDQKLYLVDKTH
;
A
#
# COMPACT_ATOMS: atom_id res chain seq x y z
N MET A 1 29.86 -38.90 10.62
CA MET A 1 28.42 -38.64 10.40
C MET A 1 28.03 -39.22 9.05
N SER A 2 27.21 -40.27 9.00
CA SER A 2 26.77 -40.87 7.73
C SER A 2 25.40 -40.30 7.37
N GLY A 3 25.37 -39.33 6.45
CA GLY A 3 24.13 -38.76 5.93
C GLY A 3 23.51 -39.73 4.91
N ASN A 4 22.19 -39.95 5.01
CA ASN A 4 21.47 -40.75 4.02
C ASN A 4 21.41 -39.98 2.69
N LYS A 5 22.26 -40.38 1.74
CA LYS A 5 22.41 -39.75 0.42
C LYS A 5 21.09 -39.69 -0.36
N ASN A 6 20.19 -40.66 -0.13
CA ASN A 6 18.88 -40.67 -0.77
C ASN A 6 17.97 -39.57 -0.20
N LEU A 7 18.04 -39.29 1.10
CA LEU A 7 17.25 -38.23 1.72
C LEU A 7 17.69 -36.85 1.23
N ILE A 8 19.00 -36.64 1.09
CA ILE A 8 19.55 -35.39 0.55
C ILE A 8 19.06 -35.17 -0.88
N LYS A 9 19.14 -36.21 -1.71
CA LYS A 9 18.67 -36.15 -3.10
C LYS A 9 17.17 -35.85 -3.18
N LEU A 10 16.34 -36.51 -2.36
CA LEU A 10 14.90 -36.25 -2.32
C LEU A 10 14.57 -34.80 -1.93
N LEU A 11 15.34 -34.20 -1.01
CA LEU A 11 15.17 -32.80 -0.61
C LEU A 11 15.60 -31.83 -1.73
N GLU A 12 16.69 -32.12 -2.43
CA GLU A 12 17.17 -31.32 -3.57
C GLU A 12 16.23 -31.39 -4.77
N ASP A 13 15.71 -32.58 -5.08
CA ASP A 13 14.74 -32.80 -6.16
C ASP A 13 13.42 -32.08 -5.86
N ALA A 14 12.93 -32.15 -4.62
CA ALA A 14 11.72 -31.44 -4.19
C ALA A 14 11.88 -29.91 -4.25
N LYS A 15 13.03 -29.37 -3.82
CA LYS A 15 13.35 -27.95 -3.91
C LYS A 15 13.41 -27.47 -5.37
N SER A 16 14.01 -28.28 -6.24
CA SER A 16 14.14 -27.97 -7.66
C SER A 16 12.79 -28.00 -8.36
N ALA A 17 11.91 -28.95 -8.01
CA ALA A 17 10.55 -29.04 -8.51
C ALA A 17 9.68 -27.84 -8.08
N GLN A 18 9.80 -27.39 -6.83
CA GLN A 18 9.07 -26.19 -6.37
C GLN A 18 9.47 -24.91 -7.13
N LEU A 19 10.76 -24.79 -7.50
CA LEU A 19 11.27 -23.63 -8.24
C LEU A 19 10.88 -23.63 -9.72
N THR A 20 10.61 -24.81 -10.30
CA THR A 20 10.17 -24.94 -11.70
C THR A 20 8.65 -24.84 -11.85
N GLU A 21 7.88 -25.33 -10.87
CA GLU A 21 6.41 -25.22 -10.87
C GLU A 21 5.92 -23.82 -10.48
N PHE A 22 6.72 -23.08 -9.71
CA PHE A 22 6.49 -21.67 -9.38
C PHE A 22 7.76 -20.87 -9.70
N PRO A 23 7.82 -20.13 -10.83
CA PRO A 23 9.04 -19.43 -11.27
C PRO A 23 9.45 -18.24 -10.39
N PHE A 24 8.96 -18.17 -9.15
CA PHE A 24 9.29 -17.12 -8.20
C PHE A 24 9.99 -17.76 -6.99
N PRO A 25 11.31 -17.55 -6.83
CA PRO A 25 11.90 -17.65 -5.51
C PRO A 25 11.30 -16.50 -4.71
N GLN A 26 10.21 -16.78 -4.00
CA GLN A 26 9.77 -15.93 -2.90
C GLN A 26 10.78 -16.14 -1.78
N GLU A 27 11.94 -15.49 -1.95
CA GLU A 27 12.55 -14.82 -0.82
C GLU A 27 11.39 -14.16 -0.06
N ILE A 28 11.28 -14.45 1.23
CA ILE A 28 10.25 -13.94 2.13
C ILE A 28 10.50 -12.42 2.31
N THR A 29 10.37 -11.69 1.22
CA THR A 29 9.91 -10.32 1.25
C THR A 29 8.42 -10.50 1.43
N ASP A 30 7.91 -10.08 2.59
CA ASP A 30 6.49 -9.99 2.84
C ASP A 30 5.81 -9.53 1.56
N LYS A 31 5.03 -10.43 0.94
CA LYS A 31 4.14 -10.04 -0.14
C LYS A 31 3.31 -8.92 0.46
N VAL A 32 3.62 -7.69 0.10
CA VAL A 32 2.82 -6.53 0.45
C VAL A 32 1.50 -6.83 -0.21
N HIS A 33 0.57 -7.37 0.57
CA HIS A 33 -0.77 -7.62 0.09
C HIS A 33 -1.26 -6.26 -0.42
N PRO A 34 -1.87 -6.19 -1.61
CA PRO A 34 -2.39 -4.92 -2.11
C PRO A 34 -3.29 -4.33 -1.03
N LYS A 35 -2.88 -3.19 -0.47
CA LYS A 35 -3.67 -2.44 0.50
C LYS A 35 -4.58 -1.51 -0.28
N LYS A 36 -5.82 -1.34 0.14
CA LYS A 36 -6.70 -0.27 -0.35
C LYS A 36 -6.94 0.74 0.75
N CYS A 37 -7.24 1.97 0.36
CA CYS A 37 -7.55 3.07 1.26
C CYS A 37 -8.71 3.90 0.70
N THR A 38 -9.37 4.66 1.57
CA THR A 38 -10.38 5.64 1.14
C THR A 38 -9.84 7.03 1.35
N VAL A 39 -9.70 7.81 0.28
CA VAL A 39 -9.19 9.18 0.32
C VAL A 39 -10.35 10.18 0.24
N PHE A 40 -10.46 11.04 1.24
CA PHE A 40 -11.49 12.07 1.36
C PHE A 40 -10.95 13.45 0.97
N PRO A 41 -11.77 14.29 0.30
CA PRO A 41 -11.33 15.59 -0.23
C PRO A 41 -11.53 16.75 0.75
N PHE A 42 -11.24 16.55 2.03
CA PHE A 42 -11.45 17.54 3.08
C PHE A 42 -10.50 17.28 4.26
N HIS A 43 -10.24 18.29 5.09
CA HIS A 43 -9.46 18.11 6.31
C HIS A 43 -10.28 17.35 7.36
N PRO A 44 -9.73 16.36 8.09
CA PRO A 44 -10.50 15.52 9.02
C PRO A 44 -11.27 16.31 10.09
N TRP A 45 -10.81 17.52 10.41
CA TRP A 45 -11.41 18.42 11.39
C TRP A 45 -12.32 19.50 10.78
N ASP A 46 -12.56 19.46 9.47
CA ASP A 46 -13.51 20.36 8.82
C ASP A 46 -14.95 20.12 9.30
N PRO A 47 -15.80 21.16 9.31
CA PRO A 47 -17.22 21.04 9.61
C PRO A 47 -17.89 19.97 8.75
N LYS A 48 -18.85 19.24 9.35
CA LYS A 48 -19.53 18.11 8.68
C LYS A 48 -20.22 18.49 7.37
N GLU A 49 -20.65 19.74 7.23
CA GLU A 49 -21.34 20.27 6.05
C GLU A 49 -20.45 20.36 4.82
N GLN A 50 -19.12 20.37 4.98
CA GLN A 50 -18.17 20.37 3.87
C GLN A 50 -17.73 18.96 3.43
N ARG A 51 -18.20 17.91 4.11
CA ARG A 51 -17.77 16.54 3.83
C ARG A 51 -18.39 16.04 2.52
N ARG A 52 -17.52 15.69 1.58
CA ARG A 52 -17.89 15.03 0.32
C ARG A 52 -17.49 13.57 0.36
N ASN A 53 -18.03 12.76 -0.55
CA ASN A 53 -17.67 11.35 -0.66
C ASN A 53 -16.17 11.20 -0.96
N GLY A 54 -15.54 10.21 -0.35
CA GLY A 54 -14.18 9.81 -0.67
C GLY A 54 -14.13 8.82 -1.82
N ILE A 55 -12.92 8.59 -2.34
CA ILE A 55 -12.65 7.59 -3.38
C ILE A 55 -11.84 6.43 -2.80
N VAL A 56 -12.12 5.21 -3.25
CA VAL A 56 -11.36 4.03 -2.85
C VAL A 56 -10.25 3.78 -3.86
N LEU A 57 -9.01 3.73 -3.39
CA LEU A 57 -7.83 3.51 -4.22
C LEU A 57 -6.98 2.38 -3.66
N TRP A 58 -6.37 1.59 -4.55
CA TRP A 58 -5.23 0.77 -4.18
C TRP A 58 -4.07 1.68 -3.78
N VAL A 59 -3.35 1.30 -2.73
CA VAL A 59 -2.14 2.00 -2.29
C VAL A 59 -1.02 1.70 -3.29
N PRO A 60 -0.48 2.72 -3.98
CA PRO A 60 0.58 2.55 -4.97
C PRO A 60 1.95 2.41 -4.29
N HIS A 61 3.04 2.44 -5.07
CA HIS A 61 4.39 2.23 -4.55
C HIS A 61 4.96 3.44 -3.82
N THR A 62 4.47 4.66 -4.11
CA THR A 62 4.97 5.91 -3.53
C THR A 62 3.83 6.80 -3.03
N ILE A 63 4.13 7.68 -2.07
CA ILE A 63 3.12 8.60 -1.53
C ILE A 63 2.73 9.64 -2.57
N GLU A 64 3.66 10.04 -3.44
CA GLU A 64 3.46 11.00 -4.52
C GLU A 64 2.48 10.46 -5.57
N GLU A 65 2.58 9.17 -5.93
CA GLU A 65 1.61 8.52 -6.84
C GLU A 65 0.20 8.50 -6.25
N LEU A 66 0.09 8.26 -4.94
CA LEU A 66 -1.21 8.25 -4.26
C LEU A 66 -1.82 9.66 -4.24
N ILE A 67 -1.03 10.68 -3.87
CA ILE A 67 -1.45 12.08 -3.86
C ILE A 67 -1.91 12.50 -5.26
N LYS A 68 -1.09 12.24 -6.28
CA LYS A 68 -1.39 12.60 -7.67
C LYS A 68 -2.68 11.94 -8.15
N THR A 69 -2.80 10.63 -7.98
CA THR A 69 -3.99 9.87 -8.42
C THR A 69 -5.25 10.37 -7.72
N ALA A 70 -5.17 10.64 -6.42
CA ALA A 70 -6.29 11.16 -5.66
C ALA A 70 -6.67 12.58 -6.10
N ALA A 71 -5.70 13.48 -6.25
CA ALA A 71 -5.92 14.86 -6.70
C ALA A 71 -6.58 14.91 -8.08
N GLU A 72 -6.10 14.10 -9.04
CA GLU A 72 -6.65 14.01 -10.39
C GLU A 72 -8.11 13.52 -10.39
N GLN A 73 -8.42 12.48 -9.61
CA GLN A 73 -9.78 11.93 -9.55
C GLN A 73 -10.77 12.80 -8.79
N ILE A 74 -10.30 13.51 -7.75
CA ILE A 74 -11.13 14.39 -6.93
C ILE A 74 -11.28 15.77 -7.59
N GLY A 75 -10.32 16.19 -8.42
CA GLY A 75 -10.28 17.51 -9.04
C GLY A 75 -9.70 18.60 -8.14
N ILE A 76 -8.69 18.27 -7.33
CA ILE A 76 -7.95 19.23 -6.48
C ILE A 76 -6.55 19.48 -7.07
N SER A 77 -5.89 20.55 -6.62
CA SER A 77 -4.52 20.86 -6.98
C SER A 77 -3.55 19.70 -6.67
N ASN A 78 -2.51 19.58 -7.51
CA ASN A 78 -1.42 18.64 -7.27
C ASN A 78 -0.49 19.07 -6.13
N ASP A 79 -0.65 20.29 -5.60
CA ASP A 79 0.09 20.75 -4.41
C ASP A 79 -0.65 20.38 -3.12
N SER A 80 -1.00 19.10 -3.01
CA SER A 80 -1.73 18.53 -1.90
C SER A 80 -0.86 17.59 -1.06
N CYS A 81 -1.40 17.18 0.09
CA CYS A 81 -0.81 16.15 0.93
C CYS A 81 -1.87 15.27 1.58
N ILE A 82 -1.45 14.10 2.03
CA ILE A 82 -2.32 13.13 2.69
C ILE A 82 -2.11 13.20 4.20
N LEU A 83 -3.22 13.30 4.93
CA LEU A 83 -3.28 13.25 6.38
C LEU A 83 -3.97 11.97 6.88
N SER A 84 -3.59 11.55 8.09
CA SER A 84 -4.37 10.64 8.92
C SER A 84 -5.58 11.35 9.55
N GLU A 85 -6.45 10.59 10.22
CA GLU A 85 -7.59 11.14 10.97
C GLU A 85 -7.16 12.11 12.09
N ASP A 86 -5.97 11.90 12.65
CA ASP A 86 -5.36 12.76 13.67
C ASP A 86 -4.63 13.99 13.09
N ALA A 87 -4.91 14.35 11.82
CA ALA A 87 -4.23 15.40 11.06
C ALA A 87 -2.71 15.22 10.92
N GLY A 88 -2.20 14.00 11.12
CA GLY A 88 -0.79 13.67 10.93
C GLY A 88 -0.48 13.49 9.45
N LYS A 89 0.50 14.23 8.92
CA LYS A 89 0.95 14.07 7.54
C LYS A 89 1.58 12.69 7.34
N ILE A 90 1.06 11.94 6.37
CA ILE A 90 1.63 10.66 5.96
C ILE A 90 2.73 10.94 4.94
N ILE A 91 3.94 10.45 5.23
CA ILE A 91 5.14 10.67 4.41
C ILE A 91 5.54 9.43 3.61
N ASP A 92 4.96 8.26 3.91
CA ASP A 92 5.32 7.00 3.25
C ASP A 92 4.13 6.02 3.21
N VAL A 93 4.01 5.24 2.14
CA VAL A 93 2.90 4.30 1.91
C VAL A 93 2.94 3.05 2.81
N SER A 94 4.09 2.72 3.40
CA SER A 94 4.21 1.67 4.40
C SER A 94 3.41 1.98 5.66
N MET A 95 3.18 3.27 5.96
CA MET A 95 2.40 3.74 7.11
C MET A 95 0.89 3.56 6.94
N ILE A 96 0.43 3.32 5.70
CA ILE A 96 -0.98 3.16 5.37
C ILE A 96 -1.40 1.73 5.66
N LYS A 97 -2.50 1.56 6.41
CA LYS A 97 -3.14 0.27 6.69
C LYS A 97 -4.21 -0.03 5.63
N ASP A 98 -4.53 -1.30 5.46
CA ASP A 98 -5.66 -1.70 4.62
C ASP A 98 -6.98 -1.13 5.16
N ASP A 99 -7.86 -0.70 4.27
CA ASP A 99 -9.12 -0.02 4.57
C ASP A 99 -8.99 1.31 5.36
N GLN A 100 -7.80 1.90 5.43
CA GLN A 100 -7.59 3.15 6.15
C GLN A 100 -8.29 4.34 5.46
N LYS A 101 -8.91 5.21 6.26
CA LYS A 101 -9.38 6.53 5.83
C LYS A 101 -8.22 7.52 5.81
N LEU A 102 -8.08 8.22 4.70
CA LEU A 102 -7.06 9.20 4.41
C LEU A 102 -7.72 10.50 3.97
N TYR A 103 -7.04 11.61 4.16
CA TYR A 103 -7.60 12.94 3.91
C TYR A 103 -6.64 13.73 3.02
N LEU A 104 -7.08 14.09 1.83
CA LEU A 104 -6.33 14.91 0.89
C LEU A 104 -6.65 16.38 1.16
N VAL A 105 -5.61 17.16 1.45
CA VAL A 105 -5.70 18.59 1.72
C VAL A 105 -4.70 19.35 0.86
N ASP A 106 -5.12 20.53 0.41
CA ASP A 106 -4.27 21.45 -0.33
C ASP A 106 -3.22 22.06 0.65
N LYS A 107 -1.95 22.18 0.24
CA LYS A 107 -0.90 22.72 1.14
C LYS A 107 -1.06 24.21 1.44
N THR A 108 -1.91 24.89 0.68
CA THR A 108 -2.12 26.34 0.71
C THR A 108 -3.09 26.82 1.79
N HIS A 109 -3.55 25.93 2.68
CA HIS A 109 -4.55 26.22 3.71
C HIS A 109 -3.98 26.40 5.12
#